data_AF-A0A934MGV4-F1
#
_entry.id   AF-A0A934MGV4-F1
#
_cell.length_a   1.000
_cell.length_b   1.000
_cell.length_c   1.000
_cell.angle_alpha   90.00
_cell.angle_beta   90.00
_cell.angle_gamma   90.00
#
_symmetry.space_group_name_H-M   'P 1'
#
loop_
_entity.id
_entity.type
_entity.pdbx_description
1 polymer ?
#
loop_
_entity_poly.entity_id
_entity_poly.type
_entity_poly.pdbx_seq_one_letter_code
_entity_poly.pdbx_strand_id
1 'polypeptide(L)'
;MAKDEVTALEERLATIKAERGYLLPHHGLLAVAAPEFLDAYGAAYRAMTLASRTLDAHTKEFVWLAILIATDEAEATHHLKKFADAGGTAAEFDAVVRLAALARGTAAYRFVAAHWQVHRPDYDARAAIRSAREDVVARFGADPTHALLADAAMRVCLDQWDELAHAIEDAYAAGIGEDVLAETLGLTMFPASVPRFVRAAGVWLDLIRAGRVAASPRYLAWASLSGQGGYDEAAGKTA
;
A
#
# COMPACT_ATOMS: atom_id res chain seq x y z
N MET A 1 -15.74 -24.69 -27.68
CA MET A 1 -15.49 -25.42 -26.44
C MET A 1 -16.33 -26.69 -26.44
N ALA A 2 -15.74 -27.81 -26.05
CA ALA A 2 -16.50 -29.03 -25.79
C ALA A 2 -17.48 -28.77 -24.63
N LYS A 3 -18.60 -29.50 -24.58
CA LYS A 3 -19.63 -29.34 -23.53
C LYS A 3 -19.03 -29.43 -22.11
N ASP A 4 -18.04 -30.28 -21.93
CA ASP A 4 -17.36 -30.50 -20.64
C ASP A 4 -16.49 -29.30 -20.23
N GLU A 5 -15.89 -28.59 -21.19
CA GLU A 5 -15.11 -27.37 -20.92
C GLU A 5 -16.01 -26.22 -20.46
N VAL A 6 -17.24 -26.13 -20.99
CA VAL A 6 -18.21 -25.11 -20.59
C VAL A 6 -18.69 -25.38 -19.16
N THR A 7 -19.01 -26.63 -18.83
CA THR A 7 -19.40 -27.02 -17.46
C THR A 7 -18.29 -26.70 -16.45
N ALA A 8 -17.05 -27.07 -16.76
CA ALA A 8 -15.91 -26.80 -15.88
C ALA A 8 -15.66 -25.29 -15.66
N LEU A 9 -15.88 -24.48 -16.70
CA LEU A 9 -15.84 -23.01 -16.61
C LEU A 9 -16.93 -22.47 -15.67
N GLU A 10 -18.17 -22.91 -15.84
CA GLU A 10 -19.31 -22.49 -15.02
C GLU A 10 -19.12 -22.85 -13.55
N GLU A 11 -18.66 -24.08 -13.26
CA GLU A 11 -18.37 -24.54 -11.90
C GLU A 11 -17.28 -23.69 -11.23
N ARG A 12 -16.19 -23.40 -11.93
CA ARG A 12 -15.09 -22.56 -11.41
C ARG A 12 -15.56 -21.15 -11.04
N LEU A 13 -16.35 -20.52 -11.92
CA LEU A 13 -16.89 -19.19 -11.66
C LEU A 13 -17.91 -19.21 -10.51
N ALA A 14 -18.71 -20.28 -10.40
CA ALA A 14 -19.63 -20.45 -9.28
C ALA A 14 -18.88 -20.57 -7.94
N THR A 15 -17.77 -21.31 -7.88
CA THR A 15 -16.91 -21.40 -6.69
C THR A 15 -16.37 -20.03 -6.27
N ILE A 16 -15.82 -19.25 -7.21
CA ILE A 16 -15.29 -17.90 -6.90
C ILE A 16 -16.41 -16.99 -6.38
N LYS A 17 -17.59 -17.02 -7.01
CA LYS A 17 -18.75 -16.23 -6.58
C LYS A 17 -19.20 -16.61 -5.17
N ALA A 18 -19.28 -17.91 -4.88
CA ALA A 18 -19.70 -18.42 -3.57
C ALA A 18 -18.73 -17.98 -2.45
N GLU A 19 -17.44 -17.97 -2.75
CA GLU A 19 -16.41 -17.59 -1.80
C GLU A 19 -16.36 -16.07 -1.52
N ARG A 20 -16.48 -15.26 -2.58
CA ARG A 20 -16.28 -13.79 -2.49
C ARG A 20 -17.59 -13.01 -2.32
N GLY A 21 -18.73 -13.64 -2.60
CA GLY A 21 -20.04 -12.99 -2.70
C GLY A 21 -20.25 -12.23 -4.02
N TYR A 22 -19.25 -12.17 -4.91
CA TYR A 22 -19.30 -11.45 -6.18
C TYR A 22 -18.38 -12.04 -7.25
N LEU A 23 -18.60 -11.64 -8.50
CA LEU A 23 -17.68 -11.84 -9.62
C LEU A 23 -17.40 -10.50 -10.29
N LEU A 24 -16.12 -10.25 -10.55
CA LEU A 24 -15.66 -9.18 -11.44
C LEU A 24 -15.32 -9.73 -12.83
N PRO A 25 -15.38 -8.91 -13.90
CA PRO A 25 -15.21 -9.37 -15.28
C PRO A 25 -13.91 -10.14 -15.57
N HIS A 26 -12.81 -9.77 -14.90
CA HIS A 26 -11.52 -10.43 -15.12
C HIS A 26 -11.51 -11.89 -14.67
N HIS A 27 -12.33 -12.29 -13.70
CA HIS A 27 -12.44 -13.71 -13.33
C HIS A 27 -12.98 -14.54 -14.50
N GLY A 28 -13.98 -14.03 -15.22
CA GLY A 28 -14.52 -14.69 -16.41
C GLY A 28 -13.49 -14.79 -17.53
N LEU A 29 -12.82 -13.67 -17.82
CA LEU A 29 -11.78 -13.63 -18.85
C LEU A 29 -10.64 -14.60 -18.55
N LEU A 30 -10.14 -14.62 -17.31
CA LEU A 30 -9.06 -15.53 -16.91
C LEU A 30 -9.52 -16.98 -16.88
N ALA A 31 -10.76 -17.27 -16.46
CA ALA A 31 -11.27 -18.64 -16.46
C ALA A 31 -11.32 -19.23 -17.87
N VAL A 32 -11.61 -18.40 -18.89
CA VAL A 32 -11.62 -18.81 -20.30
C VAL A 32 -10.20 -18.90 -20.87
N ALA A 33 -9.38 -17.86 -20.66
CA ALA A 33 -8.11 -17.72 -21.39
C ALA A 33 -6.90 -18.33 -20.67
N ALA A 34 -6.92 -18.40 -19.33
CA ALA A 34 -5.79 -18.80 -18.51
C ALA A 34 -6.24 -19.32 -17.12
N PRO A 35 -6.94 -20.48 -17.05
CA PRO A 35 -7.53 -20.96 -15.80
C PRO A 35 -6.51 -21.25 -14.70
N GLU A 36 -5.30 -21.72 -15.03
CA GLU A 36 -4.22 -21.90 -14.06
C GLU A 36 -3.75 -20.57 -13.47
N PHE A 37 -3.73 -19.50 -14.29
CA PHE A 37 -3.40 -18.17 -13.82
C PHE A 37 -4.50 -17.60 -12.91
N LEU A 38 -5.77 -17.88 -13.19
CA LEU A 38 -6.88 -17.52 -12.30
C LEU A 38 -6.72 -18.14 -10.90
N ASP A 39 -6.28 -19.40 -10.84
CA ASP A 39 -6.08 -20.11 -9.57
C ASP A 39 -4.91 -19.51 -8.77
N ALA A 40 -3.78 -19.27 -9.44
CA ALA A 40 -2.63 -18.61 -8.82
C ALA A 40 -2.98 -17.19 -8.35
N TYR A 41 -3.70 -16.42 -9.17
CA TYR A 41 -4.22 -15.11 -8.82
C TYR A 41 -5.14 -15.18 -7.59
N GLY A 42 -6.04 -16.17 -7.55
CA GLY A 42 -6.95 -16.39 -6.43
C GLY A 42 -6.21 -16.66 -5.11
N ALA A 43 -5.19 -17.53 -5.16
CA ALA A 43 -4.36 -17.85 -4.00
C ALA A 43 -3.55 -16.65 -3.51
N ALA A 44 -2.89 -15.92 -4.42
CA ALA A 44 -2.14 -14.71 -4.10
C ALA A 44 -3.05 -13.62 -3.49
N TYR A 45 -4.21 -13.37 -4.11
CA TYR A 45 -5.19 -12.41 -3.61
C TYR A 45 -5.71 -12.79 -2.22
N ARG A 46 -6.00 -14.07 -1.96
CA ARG A 46 -6.42 -14.53 -0.64
C ARG A 46 -5.35 -14.26 0.42
N ALA A 47 -4.11 -14.64 0.15
CA ALA A 47 -3.01 -14.48 1.10
C ALA A 47 -2.69 -13.02 1.41
N MET A 48 -2.88 -12.13 0.43
CA MET A 48 -2.58 -10.71 0.55
C MET A 48 -3.72 -9.90 1.16
N THR A 49 -4.98 -10.18 0.78
CA THR A 49 -6.11 -9.28 1.05
C THR A 49 -7.18 -9.90 1.96
N LEU A 50 -7.49 -11.19 1.81
CA LEU A 50 -8.61 -11.83 2.51
C LEU A 50 -8.20 -12.48 3.83
N ALA A 51 -6.97 -12.99 3.92
CA ALA A 51 -6.47 -13.59 5.15
C ALA A 51 -6.26 -12.51 6.23
N SER A 52 -6.78 -12.77 7.43
CA SER A 52 -6.41 -12.00 8.62
C SER A 52 -4.95 -12.27 8.96
N ARG A 53 -4.19 -11.21 9.16
CA ARG A 53 -2.76 -11.27 9.47
C ARG A 53 -2.45 -10.28 10.60
N THR A 54 -1.73 -9.20 10.30
CA THR A 54 -1.29 -8.21 11.29
C THR A 54 -2.20 -7.00 11.33
N LEU A 55 -2.78 -6.62 10.19
CA LEU A 55 -3.83 -5.60 10.14
C LEU A 55 -5.18 -6.23 10.54
N ASP A 56 -5.85 -5.61 11.50
CA ASP A 56 -7.27 -5.88 11.73
C ASP A 56 -8.12 -5.36 10.56
N ALA A 57 -9.40 -5.74 10.54
CA ALA A 57 -10.30 -5.40 9.45
C ALA A 57 -10.50 -3.88 9.30
N HIS A 58 -10.60 -3.13 10.40
CA HIS A 58 -10.86 -1.70 10.36
C HIS A 58 -9.65 -0.94 9.81
N THR A 59 -8.45 -1.23 10.32
CA THR A 59 -7.18 -0.67 9.85
C THR A 59 -6.96 -1.00 8.37
N LYS A 60 -7.14 -2.27 8.00
CA LYS A 60 -6.93 -2.76 6.63
C LYS A 60 -7.82 -2.03 5.64
N GLU A 61 -9.10 -1.85 5.97
CA GLU A 61 -10.04 -1.20 5.08
C GLU A 61 -9.83 0.33 5.04
N PHE A 62 -9.37 0.97 6.12
CA PHE A 62 -8.92 2.37 6.09
C PHE A 62 -7.76 2.56 5.09
N VAL A 63 -6.77 1.67 5.11
CA VAL A 63 -5.63 1.68 4.16
C VAL A 63 -6.12 1.41 2.73
N TRP A 64 -7.05 0.47 2.53
CA TRP A 64 -7.64 0.23 1.21
C TRP A 64 -8.28 1.47 0.62
N LEU A 65 -9.10 2.19 1.39
CA LEU A 65 -9.71 3.43 0.91
C LEU A 65 -8.64 4.47 0.49
N ALA A 66 -7.55 4.58 1.25
CA ALA A 66 -6.44 5.47 0.90
C ALA A 66 -5.77 5.08 -0.42
N ILE A 67 -5.54 3.78 -0.63
CA ILE A 67 -4.98 3.24 -1.88
C ILE A 67 -5.90 3.54 -3.06
N LEU A 68 -7.20 3.23 -2.95
CA LEU A 68 -8.17 3.43 -4.04
C LEU A 68 -8.27 4.90 -4.45
N ILE A 69 -8.32 5.81 -3.46
CA ILE A 69 -8.37 7.26 -3.74
C ILE A 69 -7.05 7.74 -4.33
N ALA A 70 -5.90 7.20 -3.92
CA ALA A 70 -4.61 7.58 -4.49
C ALA A 70 -4.39 7.07 -5.91
N THR A 71 -5.05 5.98 -6.30
CA THR A 71 -4.95 5.38 -7.65
C THR A 71 -6.12 5.69 -8.57
N ASP A 72 -7.10 6.49 -8.12
CA ASP A 72 -8.33 6.78 -8.87
C ASP A 72 -9.13 5.50 -9.26
N GLU A 73 -9.09 4.47 -8.40
CA GLU A 73 -9.71 3.16 -8.67
C GLU A 73 -11.18 3.14 -8.20
N ALA A 74 -12.11 3.00 -9.14
CA ALA A 74 -13.55 3.05 -8.86
C ALA A 74 -14.18 1.65 -8.74
N GLU A 75 -13.53 0.62 -9.25
CA GLU A 75 -14.07 -0.72 -9.45
C GLU A 75 -14.15 -1.52 -8.14
N ALA A 76 -13.28 -1.21 -7.18
CA ALA A 76 -13.16 -1.92 -5.92
C ALA A 76 -14.12 -1.39 -4.82
N THR A 77 -15.33 -0.95 -5.19
CA THR A 77 -16.33 -0.36 -4.27
C THR A 77 -16.71 -1.22 -3.07
N HIS A 78 -16.50 -2.54 -3.13
CA HIS A 78 -16.75 -3.45 -2.01
C HIS A 78 -15.95 -3.10 -0.75
N HIS A 79 -14.83 -2.38 -0.86
CA HIS A 79 -14.07 -1.86 0.28
C HIS A 79 -14.84 -0.79 1.09
N LEU A 80 -15.75 -0.04 0.46
CA LEU A 80 -16.63 0.90 1.19
C LEU A 80 -17.54 0.15 2.17
N LYS A 81 -18.12 -0.96 1.70
CA LYS A 81 -18.95 -1.83 2.54
C LYS A 81 -18.12 -2.49 3.64
N LYS A 82 -16.95 -3.06 3.30
CA LYS A 82 -16.08 -3.70 4.29
C LYS A 82 -15.60 -2.73 5.36
N PHE A 83 -15.26 -1.49 4.98
CA PHE A 83 -14.91 -0.44 5.93
C PHE A 83 -16.06 -0.15 6.89
N ALA A 84 -17.28 0.05 6.39
CA ALA A 84 -18.46 0.26 7.23
C ALA A 84 -18.76 -0.94 8.14
N ASP A 85 -18.68 -2.17 7.60
CA ASP A 85 -18.90 -3.41 8.36
C ASP A 85 -17.83 -3.61 9.46
N ALA A 86 -16.62 -3.08 9.25
CA ALA A 86 -15.53 -3.09 10.24
C ALA A 86 -15.63 -1.96 11.28
N GLY A 87 -16.69 -1.13 11.25
CA GLY A 87 -16.90 -0.04 12.19
C GLY A 87 -16.42 1.34 11.71
N GLY A 88 -15.98 1.44 10.45
CA GLY A 88 -15.53 2.69 9.85
C GLY A 88 -16.62 3.75 9.81
N THR A 89 -16.23 5.00 10.10
CA THR A 89 -17.13 6.14 10.21
C THR A 89 -17.02 7.10 9.03
N ALA A 90 -18.03 7.97 8.86
CA ALA A 90 -17.98 9.04 7.86
C ALA A 90 -16.84 10.04 8.12
N ALA A 91 -16.52 10.31 9.40
CA ALA A 91 -15.43 11.21 9.76
C ALA A 91 -14.06 10.62 9.36
N GLU A 92 -13.86 9.32 9.56
CA GLU A 92 -12.65 8.63 9.07
C GLU A 92 -12.59 8.59 7.55
N PHE A 93 -13.71 8.37 6.85
CA PHE A 93 -13.74 8.47 5.40
C PHE A 93 -13.29 9.86 4.92
N ASP A 94 -13.82 10.93 5.52
CA ASP A 94 -13.39 12.30 5.25
C ASP A 94 -11.88 12.48 5.55
N ALA A 95 -11.37 11.87 6.62
CA ALA A 95 -9.95 11.88 6.94
C ALA A 95 -9.12 11.24 5.83
N VAL A 96 -9.50 10.06 5.33
CA VAL A 96 -8.81 9.38 4.22
C VAL A 96 -8.77 10.28 2.98
N VAL A 97 -9.88 10.91 2.62
CA VAL A 97 -9.94 11.84 1.49
C VAL A 97 -8.98 13.03 1.68
N ARG A 98 -8.89 13.58 2.89
CA ARG A 98 -7.97 14.69 3.19
C ARG A 98 -6.51 14.24 3.20
N LEU A 99 -6.20 13.05 3.69
CA LEU A 99 -4.87 12.46 3.62
C LEU A 99 -4.44 12.23 2.16
N ALA A 100 -5.34 11.74 1.31
CA ALA A 100 -5.05 11.55 -0.11
C ALA A 100 -4.82 12.88 -0.84
N ALA A 101 -5.62 13.92 -0.53
CA ALA A 101 -5.40 15.26 -1.05
C ALA A 101 -4.03 15.82 -0.62
N LEU A 102 -3.64 15.63 0.64
CA LEU A 102 -2.32 15.99 1.15
C LEU A 102 -1.20 15.25 0.39
N ALA A 103 -1.34 13.93 0.23
CA ALA A 103 -0.35 13.11 -0.49
C ALA A 103 -0.20 13.57 -1.95
N ARG A 104 -1.29 13.84 -2.65
CA ARG A 104 -1.26 14.41 -4.03
C ARG A 104 -0.66 15.82 -4.07
N GLY A 105 -0.85 16.62 -3.02
CA GLY A 105 -0.34 17.99 -2.88
C GLY A 105 1.17 18.10 -2.60
N THR A 106 1.87 16.98 -2.40
CA THR A 106 3.31 16.94 -2.05
C THR A 106 4.22 17.74 -2.97
N ALA A 107 3.88 17.84 -4.26
CA ALA A 107 4.64 18.65 -5.22
C ALA A 107 4.76 20.12 -4.79
N ALA A 108 3.75 20.68 -4.12
CA ALA A 108 3.80 22.05 -3.60
C ALA A 108 4.83 22.20 -2.48
N TYR A 109 4.88 21.25 -1.55
CA TYR A 109 5.88 21.22 -0.47
C TYR A 109 7.30 21.11 -1.03
N ARG A 110 7.51 20.20 -2.00
CA ARG A 110 8.78 20.06 -2.71
C ARG A 110 9.18 21.34 -3.43
N PHE A 111 8.25 22.00 -4.11
CA PHE A 111 8.50 23.24 -4.84
C PHE A 111 9.01 24.35 -3.91
N VAL A 112 8.33 24.56 -2.77
CA VAL A 112 8.77 25.57 -1.78
C VAL A 112 10.16 25.23 -1.25
N ALA A 113 10.39 23.96 -0.89
CA ALA A 113 11.67 23.50 -0.38
C ALA A 113 12.81 23.59 -1.41
N ALA A 114 12.53 23.48 -2.71
CA ALA A 114 13.55 23.56 -3.75
C ALA A 114 13.84 25.00 -4.20
N HIS A 115 12.83 25.87 -4.25
CA HIS A 115 12.94 27.15 -4.94
C HIS A 115 12.88 28.38 -4.04
N TRP A 116 12.32 28.28 -2.83
CA TRP A 116 12.08 29.43 -1.97
C TRP A 116 12.91 29.45 -0.70
N GLN A 117 13.88 28.54 -0.54
CA GLN A 117 14.74 28.47 0.65
C GLN A 117 15.51 29.77 0.93
N VAL A 118 15.91 30.51 -0.10
CA VAL A 118 16.58 31.82 0.08
C VAL A 118 15.67 32.83 0.81
N HIS A 119 14.35 32.71 0.65
CA HIS A 119 13.36 33.58 1.28
C HIS A 119 12.74 32.96 2.54
N ARG A 120 12.83 31.64 2.69
CA ARG A 120 12.26 30.85 3.78
C ARG A 120 13.25 29.77 4.23
N PRO A 121 14.40 30.15 4.82
CA PRO A 121 15.49 29.21 5.13
C PRO A 121 15.10 28.16 6.17
N ASP A 122 14.11 28.46 7.01
CA ASP A 122 13.62 27.55 8.05
C ASP A 122 12.47 26.65 7.57
N TYR A 123 12.14 26.67 6.27
CA TYR A 123 11.06 25.83 5.76
C TYR A 123 11.49 24.37 5.61
N ASP A 124 10.91 23.51 6.44
CA ASP A 124 11.05 22.05 6.35
C ASP A 124 9.77 21.44 5.76
N ALA A 125 9.86 20.96 4.51
CA ALA A 125 8.75 20.28 3.83
C ALA A 125 8.31 19.01 4.56
N ARG A 126 9.23 18.24 5.15
CA ARG A 126 8.90 17.01 5.89
C ARG A 126 8.10 17.37 7.14
N ALA A 127 8.54 18.35 7.92
CA ALA A 127 7.81 18.81 9.09
C ALA A 127 6.43 19.37 8.73
N ALA A 128 6.34 20.12 7.63
CA ALA A 128 5.06 20.67 7.16
C ALA A 128 4.06 19.59 6.71
N ILE A 129 4.51 18.53 6.02
CA ILE A 129 3.66 17.40 5.65
C ILE A 129 3.21 16.63 6.90
N ARG A 130 4.11 16.38 7.85
CA ARG A 130 3.78 15.72 9.13
C ARG A 130 2.73 16.50 9.90
N SER A 131 2.92 17.81 10.08
CA SER A 131 1.96 18.68 10.75
C SER A 131 0.59 18.67 10.06
N ALA A 132 0.55 18.72 8.72
CA ALA A 132 -0.71 18.65 7.98
C ALA A 132 -1.44 17.31 8.17
N ARG A 133 -0.69 16.20 8.27
CA ARG A 133 -1.26 14.88 8.59
C ARG A 133 -1.83 14.84 10.01
N GLU A 134 -1.11 15.39 10.98
CA GLU A 134 -1.55 15.51 12.37
C GLU A 134 -2.82 16.37 12.51
N ASP A 135 -2.92 17.46 11.74
CA ASP A 135 -4.13 18.30 11.70
C ASP A 135 -5.35 17.52 11.18
N VAL A 136 -5.18 16.66 10.16
CA VAL A 136 -6.25 15.79 9.66
C VAL A 136 -6.67 14.80 10.74
N VAL A 137 -5.71 14.13 11.39
CA VAL A 137 -5.96 13.19 12.50
C VAL A 137 -6.77 13.88 13.61
N ALA A 138 -6.32 15.04 14.08
CA ALA A 138 -6.98 15.79 15.14
C ALA A 138 -8.38 16.28 14.73
N ARG A 139 -8.55 16.76 13.49
CA ARG A 139 -9.81 17.32 13.00
C ARG A 139 -10.92 16.28 12.86
N PHE A 140 -10.57 15.07 12.43
CA PHE A 140 -11.53 14.00 12.13
C PHE A 140 -11.56 12.89 13.17
N GLY A 141 -10.67 12.92 14.17
CA GLY A 141 -10.59 11.90 15.20
C GLY A 141 -10.16 10.53 14.68
N ALA A 142 -9.38 10.50 13.58
CA ALA A 142 -8.85 9.27 13.02
C ALA A 142 -7.73 8.70 13.91
N ASP A 143 -7.50 7.39 13.86
CA ASP A 143 -6.36 6.79 14.56
C ASP A 143 -5.03 7.26 13.93
N PRO A 144 -4.05 7.76 14.70
CA PRO A 144 -2.75 8.16 14.18
C PRO A 144 -2.00 7.05 13.42
N THR A 145 -2.15 5.80 13.86
CA THR A 145 -1.59 4.61 13.21
C THR A 145 -2.21 4.41 11.85
N HIS A 146 -3.54 4.50 11.74
CA HIS A 146 -4.24 4.41 10.44
C HIS A 146 -3.72 5.47 9.46
N ALA A 147 -3.55 6.71 9.93
CA ALA A 147 -3.04 7.79 9.10
C ALA A 147 -1.59 7.56 8.63
N LEU A 148 -0.70 7.03 9.49
CA LEU A 148 0.68 6.70 9.13
C LEU A 148 0.76 5.56 8.09
N LEU A 149 -0.02 4.50 8.28
CA LEU A 149 -0.08 3.37 7.34
C LEU A 149 -0.67 3.79 5.99
N ALA A 150 -1.75 4.57 6.01
CA ALA A 150 -2.35 5.13 4.80
C ALA A 150 -1.37 6.05 4.06
N ASP A 151 -0.65 6.93 4.78
CA ASP A 151 0.37 7.80 4.20
C ASP A 151 1.43 6.97 3.45
N ALA A 152 2.04 5.97 4.11
CA ALA A 152 3.02 5.09 3.49
C ALA A 152 2.49 4.39 2.23
N ALA A 153 1.28 3.81 2.29
CA ALA A 153 0.67 3.16 1.14
C ALA A 153 0.43 4.12 -0.04
N MET A 154 -0.05 5.34 0.23
CA MET A 154 -0.28 6.36 -0.79
C MET A 154 1.03 6.84 -1.41
N ARG A 155 2.14 6.94 -0.65
CA ARG A 155 3.45 7.29 -1.23
C ARG A 155 3.92 6.28 -2.26
N VAL A 156 3.68 4.99 -2.04
CA VAL A 156 3.91 3.95 -3.06
C VAL A 156 2.99 4.17 -4.25
N CYS A 157 1.70 4.39 -4.03
CA CYS A 157 0.72 4.61 -5.09
C CYS A 157 1.01 5.83 -5.98
N LEU A 158 1.70 6.83 -5.44
CA LEU A 158 1.98 8.10 -6.11
C LEU A 158 3.44 8.24 -6.60
N ASP A 159 4.27 7.19 -6.50
CA ASP A 159 5.70 7.22 -6.90
C ASP A 159 6.51 8.27 -6.11
N GLN A 160 6.20 8.44 -4.81
CA GLN A 160 6.77 9.48 -3.93
C GLN A 160 7.81 8.90 -2.96
N TRP A 161 8.99 8.55 -3.47
CA TRP A 161 9.97 7.72 -2.77
C TRP A 161 10.68 8.39 -1.59
N ASP A 162 10.98 9.69 -1.69
CA ASP A 162 11.58 10.43 -0.58
C ASP A 162 10.59 10.53 0.60
N GLU A 163 9.32 10.79 0.31
CA GLU A 163 8.26 10.85 1.31
C GLU A 163 7.88 9.46 1.81
N LEU A 164 8.00 8.41 0.99
CA LEU A 164 7.88 7.04 1.47
C LEU A 164 8.96 6.76 2.51
N ALA A 165 10.21 7.17 2.26
CA ALA A 165 11.29 7.00 3.21
C ALA A 165 10.96 7.70 4.55
N HIS A 166 10.45 8.93 4.48
CA HIS A 166 9.99 9.67 5.67
C HIS A 166 8.81 8.99 6.38
N ALA A 167 7.84 8.44 5.63
CA ALA A 167 6.68 7.75 6.19
C ALA A 167 7.08 6.46 6.90
N ILE A 168 8.05 5.71 6.36
CA ILE A 168 8.63 4.52 7.01
C ILE A 168 9.34 4.92 8.31
N GLU A 169 10.19 5.95 8.29
CA GLU A 169 10.86 6.44 9.50
C GLU A 169 9.84 6.89 10.57
N ASP A 170 8.80 7.62 10.17
CA ASP A 170 7.74 8.07 11.07
C ASP A 170 6.97 6.86 11.65
N ALA A 171 6.74 5.80 10.87
CA ALA A 171 6.12 4.56 11.36
C ALA A 171 7.00 3.84 12.39
N TYR A 172 8.31 3.73 12.17
CA TYR A 172 9.25 3.19 13.15
C TYR A 172 9.29 4.05 14.43
N ALA A 173 9.31 5.38 14.28
CA ALA A 173 9.29 6.29 15.42
C ALA A 173 8.00 6.16 16.26
N ALA A 174 6.87 5.83 15.62
CA ALA A 174 5.61 5.53 16.27
C ALA A 174 5.52 4.10 16.86
N GLY A 175 6.55 3.27 16.69
CA GLY A 175 6.57 1.89 17.18
C GLY A 175 5.70 0.92 16.37
N ILE A 176 5.34 1.28 15.13
CA ILE A 176 4.58 0.39 14.24
C ILE A 176 5.44 -0.82 13.88
N GLY A 177 4.91 -2.02 14.12
CA GLY A 177 5.60 -3.26 13.84
C GLY A 177 5.89 -3.45 12.35
N GLU A 178 7.04 -4.02 12.03
CA GLU A 178 7.50 -4.18 10.64
C GLU A 178 6.53 -5.05 9.82
N ASP A 179 5.93 -6.10 10.40
CA ASP A 179 4.97 -6.93 9.65
C ASP A 179 3.67 -6.19 9.30
N VAL A 180 3.27 -5.23 10.13
CA VAL A 180 2.12 -4.33 9.87
C VAL A 180 2.44 -3.43 8.68
N LEU A 181 3.64 -2.86 8.66
CA LEU A 181 4.11 -2.02 7.55
C LEU A 181 4.30 -2.84 6.26
N ALA A 182 4.85 -4.06 6.35
CA ALA A 182 5.01 -4.95 5.20
C ALA A 182 3.66 -5.39 4.61
N GLU A 183 2.68 -5.71 5.45
CA GLU A 183 1.32 -5.99 4.98
C GLU A 183 0.71 -4.76 4.29
N THR A 184 0.84 -3.58 4.90
CA THR A 184 0.36 -2.29 4.36
C THR A 184 0.93 -1.98 2.97
N LEU A 185 2.25 -2.06 2.81
CA LEU A 185 2.90 -1.84 1.52
C LEU A 185 2.51 -2.92 0.49
N GLY A 186 2.34 -4.16 0.93
CA GLY A 186 1.93 -5.28 0.08
C GLY A 186 0.55 -5.08 -0.57
N LEU A 187 -0.41 -4.44 0.14
CA LEU A 187 -1.74 -4.16 -0.42
C LEU A 187 -1.69 -3.32 -1.71
N THR A 188 -0.62 -2.55 -1.93
CA THR A 188 -0.45 -1.69 -3.10
C THR A 188 -0.12 -2.46 -4.39
N MET A 189 0.25 -3.74 -4.30
CA MET A 189 0.74 -4.53 -5.46
C MET A 189 -0.27 -4.60 -6.62
N PHE A 190 -1.57 -4.73 -6.35
CA PHE A 190 -2.58 -4.78 -7.42
C PHE A 190 -2.97 -3.37 -7.92
N PRO A 191 -3.34 -2.40 -7.06
CA PRO A 191 -3.80 -1.10 -7.56
C PRO A 191 -2.68 -0.18 -8.06
N ALA A 192 -1.49 -0.27 -7.46
CA ALA A 192 -0.35 0.58 -7.80
C ALA A 192 0.72 -0.11 -8.64
N SER A 193 0.59 -1.43 -8.88
CA SER A 193 1.52 -2.34 -9.57
C SER A 193 2.64 -2.96 -8.71
N VAL A 194 3.03 -4.18 -9.09
CA VAL A 194 4.16 -4.92 -8.50
C VAL A 194 5.49 -4.18 -8.61
N PRO A 195 5.86 -3.53 -9.74
CA PRO A 195 7.09 -2.73 -9.82
C PRO A 195 7.20 -1.61 -8.77
N ARG A 196 6.08 -0.95 -8.44
CA ARG A 196 6.10 0.07 -7.38
C ARG A 196 6.31 -0.55 -6.00
N PHE A 197 5.71 -1.71 -5.74
CA PHE A 197 6.00 -2.46 -4.51
C PHE A 197 7.47 -2.89 -4.41
N VAL A 198 8.08 -3.37 -5.51
CA VAL A 198 9.52 -3.69 -5.56
C VAL A 198 10.36 -2.46 -5.19
N ARG A 199 10.04 -1.30 -5.75
CA ARG A 199 10.74 -0.05 -5.43
C ARG A 199 10.52 0.39 -3.98
N ALA A 200 9.32 0.20 -3.43
CA ALA A 200 9.02 0.45 -2.02
C ALA A 200 9.86 -0.43 -1.09
N ALA A 201 10.00 -1.72 -1.40
CA ALA A 201 10.87 -2.63 -0.66
C ALA A 201 12.34 -2.19 -0.75
N GLY A 202 12.79 -1.69 -1.92
CA GLY A 202 14.13 -1.10 -2.08
C GLY A 202 14.36 0.12 -1.19
N VAL A 203 13.40 1.06 -1.14
CA VAL A 203 13.49 2.24 -0.24
C VAL A 203 13.64 1.80 1.22
N TRP A 204 12.85 0.82 1.65
CA TRP A 204 12.94 0.33 3.03
C TRP A 204 14.26 -0.40 3.30
N LEU A 205 14.71 -1.24 2.36
CA LEU A 205 16.01 -1.92 2.42
C LEU A 205 17.15 -0.92 2.63
N ASP A 206 17.15 0.18 1.87
CA ASP A 206 18.16 1.23 1.96
C ASP A 206 18.13 1.94 3.32
N LEU A 207 16.94 2.21 3.87
CA LEU A 207 16.79 2.76 5.22
C LEU A 207 17.39 1.84 6.30
N ILE A 208 17.15 0.53 6.20
CA ILE A 208 17.68 -0.46 7.13
C ILE A 208 19.21 -0.50 7.05
N ARG A 209 19.76 -0.59 5.82
CA ARG A 209 21.21 -0.62 5.59
C ARG A 209 21.92 0.66 6.04
N ALA A 210 21.27 1.81 5.88
CA ALA A 210 21.78 3.09 6.34
C ALA A 210 21.64 3.30 7.86
N GLY A 211 21.03 2.36 8.59
CA GLY A 211 20.77 2.52 10.04
C GLY A 211 19.79 3.64 10.37
N ARG A 212 18.97 4.07 9.40
CA ARG A 212 17.98 5.14 9.58
C ARG A 212 16.73 4.68 10.32
N VAL A 213 16.53 3.36 10.40
CA VAL A 213 15.47 2.72 11.18
C VAL A 213 16.04 1.61 12.04
N ALA A 214 15.49 1.43 13.24
CA ALA A 214 15.90 0.39 14.18
C ALA A 214 15.24 -0.95 13.84
N ALA A 215 15.69 -1.58 12.76
CA ALA A 215 15.12 -2.83 12.25
C ALA A 215 15.30 -4.02 13.21
N SER A 216 14.31 -4.92 13.23
CA SER A 216 14.41 -6.17 14.01
C SER A 216 15.44 -7.13 13.41
N PRO A 217 15.90 -8.16 14.16
CA PRO A 217 16.83 -9.14 13.64
C PRO A 217 16.39 -9.83 12.33
N ARG A 218 15.08 -10.03 12.12
CA ARG A 218 14.55 -10.67 10.90
C ARG A 218 14.67 -9.74 9.69
N TYR A 219 14.37 -8.45 9.85
CA TYR A 219 14.49 -7.48 8.76
C TYR A 219 15.94 -7.08 8.50
N LEU A 220 16.80 -7.09 9.53
CA LEU A 220 18.26 -7.01 9.36
C LEU A 220 18.82 -8.20 8.57
N ALA A 221 18.32 -9.41 8.81
CA ALA A 221 18.72 -10.60 8.07
C ALA A 221 18.30 -10.52 6.59
N TRP A 222 17.13 -9.95 6.28
CA TRP A 222 16.76 -9.61 4.91
C TRP A 222 17.71 -8.58 4.31
N ALA A 223 18.03 -7.53 5.06
CA ALA A 223 18.86 -6.43 4.57
C ALA A 223 20.33 -6.80 4.29
N SER A 224 20.84 -7.82 4.99
CA SER A 224 22.21 -8.32 4.82
C SER A 224 22.40 -9.19 3.57
N LEU A 225 21.33 -9.62 2.90
CA LEU A 225 21.44 -10.39 1.66
C LEU A 225 21.95 -9.49 0.51
N SER A 226 22.96 -9.95 -0.22
CA SER A 226 23.44 -9.32 -1.47
C SER A 226 22.56 -9.70 -2.67
N GLY A 227 22.75 -9.02 -3.81
CA GLY A 227 22.12 -9.42 -5.09
C GLY A 227 20.63 -9.07 -5.25
N GLN A 228 20.12 -8.13 -4.45
CA GLN A 228 18.68 -7.80 -4.42
C GLN A 228 18.22 -6.77 -5.48
N GLY A 229 19.08 -6.34 -6.40
CA GLY A 229 18.69 -5.59 -7.59
C GLY A 229 18.63 -6.50 -8.82
N GLY A 230 17.58 -6.36 -9.65
CA GLY A 230 17.34 -7.21 -10.83
C GLY A 230 18.45 -7.23 -11.89
N TYR A 231 19.49 -6.41 -11.72
CA TYR A 231 20.71 -6.37 -12.54
C TYR A 231 22.02 -6.43 -11.73
N ASP A 232 21.99 -6.47 -10.39
CA ASP A 232 23.20 -6.29 -9.56
C ASP A 232 24.21 -7.43 -9.72
N GLU A 233 23.72 -8.66 -9.88
CA GLU A 233 24.57 -9.82 -10.17
C GLU A 233 25.10 -9.81 -11.61
N ALA A 234 24.33 -9.26 -12.57
CA ALA A 234 24.77 -9.11 -13.96
C ALA A 234 25.77 -7.96 -14.15
N ALA A 235 25.76 -6.96 -13.26
CA ALA A 235 26.63 -5.78 -13.29
C ALA A 235 27.92 -5.92 -12.45
N GLY A 236 28.12 -7.05 -11.76
CA GLY A 236 29.34 -7.33 -11.01
C GLY A 236 29.58 -6.41 -9.80
N LYS A 237 28.53 -5.75 -9.29
CA LYS A 237 28.64 -4.90 -8.09
C LYS A 237 28.47 -5.77 -6.86
N THR A 238 29.59 -6.14 -6.24
CA THR A 238 29.59 -6.66 -4.87
C THR A 238 29.33 -5.52 -3.88
N ALA A 239 28.50 -5.83 -2.86
CA ALA A 239 28.05 -4.93 -1.80
C ALA A 239 29.18 -4.15 -1.11
#